data_AF-A0A937QK86-F1
#
_entry.id   AF-A0A937QK86-F1
#
_cell.length_a   1.000
_cell.length_b   1.000
_cell.length_c   1.000
_cell.angle_alpha   90.00
_cell.angle_beta   90.00
_cell.angle_gamma   90.00
#
_symmetry.space_group_name_H-M   'P 1'
#
loop_
_entity.id
_entity.type
_entity.pdbx_description
1 polymer ?
#
loop_
_entity_poly.entity_id
_entity_poly.type
_entity_poly.pdbx_seq_one_letter_code
_entity_poly.pdbx_strand_id
1 'polypeptide(L)'
;MVLRTQTSDARVGGVVLAALAMSVGWGFRGDYGHEAGAMVPGALLGLAICLASGRQDWWQRSTIMAMCGAIGWAFGGQMSYGRVIGYTAGSSLPDVAYGYASLFLIGGLWGGTGAAILSLSVTESRSYLERFAGPLVALWLVWFAMDLSGLTGWLAETWYLNDTDWIAASSALVVAGVYAAMFRRGRQACVLIMSLAGGWWAGYTILTGLLRLHMTPPRSDNWSGCVGLFIALVLYLVRRQNRAALLMALCGFLAGGIGFAVGDFVQMLGRAQWGPIGRWEALQGLDYWKWMEQLFGLIMGAGVGFVFLRWMRAKLAPPDEDDEGRNLNTVGLIFLLLVMMWSNLHKNVRTWAKGDHIPEQFFGIATGWWFLLVALLLSAMIFAAIIRHRRQQLPLAPSTAFGRGQLLFLIILWVAIVGAFTQALPGMARKGTFFVHTTFWITGGICSLIVVIFSGNVRPPESQLAASDTAWKPSLRSWAAWLLVPILIILLAYLTVSSHDEPLPGSHLRFAETE
;
A
#
# COMPACT_ATOMS: atom_id res chain seq x y z
N MET A 1 -31.51 1.10 -23.19
CA MET A 1 -31.62 1.01 -21.71
C MET A 1 -30.75 -0.11 -21.12
N VAL A 2 -30.80 -1.34 -21.68
CA VAL A 2 -30.04 -2.53 -21.23
C VAL A 2 -28.49 -2.41 -21.31
N LEU A 3 -27.94 -1.74 -22.33
CA LEU A 3 -26.48 -1.50 -22.43
C LEU A 3 -25.96 -0.49 -21.39
N ARG A 4 -26.82 0.42 -20.91
CA ARG A 4 -26.47 1.45 -19.92
C ARG A 4 -26.44 0.87 -18.50
N THR A 5 -27.29 -0.13 -18.21
CA THR A 5 -27.28 -0.87 -16.95
C THR A 5 -26.07 -1.81 -16.85
N GLN A 6 -25.75 -2.60 -17.89
CA GLN A 6 -24.55 -3.47 -17.90
C GLN A 6 -23.21 -2.71 -17.76
N THR A 7 -23.14 -1.47 -18.24
CA THR A 7 -21.94 -0.64 -18.13
C THR A 7 -21.78 -0.01 -16.74
N SER A 8 -22.89 0.32 -16.08
CA SER A 8 -22.98 0.74 -14.68
C SER A 8 -22.49 -0.37 -13.73
N ASP A 9 -23.00 -1.59 -13.91
CA ASP A 9 -22.83 -2.67 -12.93
C ASP A 9 -21.38 -3.17 -12.86
N ALA A 10 -20.69 -3.21 -13.99
CA ALA A 10 -19.26 -3.55 -14.02
C ALA A 10 -18.35 -2.45 -13.43
N ARG A 11 -18.77 -1.17 -13.49
CA ARG A 11 -18.03 -0.08 -12.83
C ARG A 11 -18.18 -0.17 -11.32
N VAL A 12 -19.40 -0.41 -10.85
CA VAL A 12 -19.67 -0.63 -9.43
C VAL A 12 -18.92 -1.87 -8.94
N GLY A 13 -19.00 -2.99 -9.65
CA GLY A 13 -18.24 -4.20 -9.32
C GLY A 13 -16.74 -3.98 -9.27
N GLY A 14 -16.18 -3.14 -10.14
CA GLY A 14 -14.77 -2.77 -10.12
C GLY A 14 -14.35 -1.94 -8.90
N VAL A 15 -15.17 -0.97 -8.50
CA VAL A 15 -14.92 -0.17 -7.28
C VAL A 15 -15.06 -1.04 -6.04
N VAL A 16 -16.04 -1.94 -6.00
CA VAL A 16 -16.21 -2.91 -4.92
C VAL A 16 -15.00 -3.84 -4.83
N LEU A 17 -14.50 -4.37 -5.95
CA LEU A 17 -13.29 -5.19 -5.96
C LEU A 17 -12.09 -4.41 -5.43
N ALA A 18 -11.88 -3.17 -5.87
CA ALA A 18 -10.79 -2.32 -5.39
C ALA A 18 -10.88 -2.06 -3.87
N ALA A 19 -12.09 -1.79 -3.36
CA ALA A 19 -12.33 -1.58 -1.94
C ALA A 19 -12.03 -2.85 -1.12
N LEU A 20 -12.60 -3.99 -1.51
CA LEU A 20 -12.44 -5.25 -0.79
C LEU A 20 -11.01 -5.79 -0.86
N ALA A 21 -10.36 -5.69 -2.02
CA ALA A 21 -8.97 -6.08 -2.21
C ALA A 21 -8.03 -5.25 -1.33
N MET A 22 -8.26 -3.95 -1.25
CA MET A 22 -7.51 -3.07 -0.37
C MET A 22 -7.82 -3.34 1.10
N SER A 23 -9.07 -3.61 1.45
CA SER A 23 -9.51 -3.94 2.81
C SER A 23 -8.83 -5.20 3.36
N VAL A 24 -8.90 -6.34 2.65
CA VAL A 24 -8.24 -7.58 3.07
C VAL A 24 -6.72 -7.46 3.03
N GLY A 25 -6.16 -6.78 2.02
CA GLY A 25 -4.72 -6.55 1.93
C GLY A 25 -4.20 -5.65 3.06
N TRP A 26 -4.99 -4.67 3.50
CA TRP A 26 -4.60 -3.81 4.63
C TRP A 26 -4.71 -4.51 5.97
N GLY A 27 -5.74 -5.37 6.13
CA GLY A 27 -5.81 -6.30 7.26
C GLY A 27 -4.58 -7.20 7.34
N PHE A 28 -4.19 -7.82 6.21
CA PHE A 28 -2.94 -8.58 6.09
C PHE A 28 -1.73 -7.72 6.49
N ARG A 29 -1.63 -6.49 5.97
CA ARG A 29 -0.53 -5.58 6.32
C ARG A 29 -0.45 -5.34 7.83
N GLY A 30 -1.57 -5.33 8.54
CA GLY A 30 -1.59 -5.22 9.99
C GLY A 30 -0.94 -6.39 10.74
N ASP A 31 -0.92 -7.60 10.18
CA ASP A 31 -0.33 -8.79 10.81
C ASP A 31 1.18 -8.88 10.58
N TYR A 32 1.64 -8.33 9.45
CA TYR A 32 3.04 -8.38 9.02
C TYR A 32 3.80 -7.07 9.27
N GLY A 33 3.09 -5.94 9.29
CA GLY A 33 3.59 -4.59 9.47
C GLY A 33 4.51 -4.08 8.34
N HIS A 34 4.93 -2.82 8.51
CA HIS A 34 6.00 -2.17 7.71
C HIS A 34 5.70 -2.08 6.20
N GLU A 35 6.73 -1.80 5.41
CA GLU A 35 6.68 -1.58 3.95
C GLU A 35 6.27 -2.85 3.22
N ALA A 36 6.88 -3.98 3.60
CA ALA A 36 6.62 -5.27 2.97
C ALA A 36 5.14 -5.67 3.08
N GLY A 37 4.52 -5.44 4.25
CA GLY A 37 3.08 -5.70 4.44
C GLY A 37 2.22 -4.82 3.54
N ALA A 38 2.59 -3.55 3.35
CA ALA A 38 1.85 -2.58 2.53
C ALA A 38 1.97 -2.82 1.02
N MET A 39 2.98 -3.59 0.57
CA MET A 39 3.11 -3.96 -0.84
C MET A 39 1.94 -4.82 -1.33
N VAL A 40 1.45 -5.75 -0.50
CA VAL A 40 0.36 -6.68 -0.86
C VAL A 40 -0.95 -5.95 -1.22
N PRO A 41 -1.53 -5.09 -0.36
CA PRO A 41 -2.72 -4.32 -0.71
C PRO A 41 -2.51 -3.46 -1.95
N GLY A 42 -1.34 -2.83 -2.10
CA GLY A 42 -0.99 -2.04 -3.28
C GLY A 42 -1.02 -2.86 -4.58
N ALA A 43 -0.43 -4.07 -4.58
CA ALA A 43 -0.46 -4.98 -5.72
C ALA A 43 -1.89 -5.40 -6.08
N LEU A 44 -2.68 -5.78 -5.07
CA LEU A 44 -4.06 -6.20 -5.23
C LEU A 44 -4.93 -5.07 -5.77
N LEU A 45 -4.77 -3.83 -5.27
CA LEU A 45 -5.49 -2.66 -5.76
C LEU A 45 -5.15 -2.34 -7.22
N GLY A 46 -3.85 -2.36 -7.58
CA GLY A 46 -3.40 -2.15 -8.96
C GLY A 46 -4.00 -3.17 -9.93
N LEU A 47 -4.04 -4.45 -9.54
CA LEU A 47 -4.66 -5.53 -10.32
C LEU A 47 -6.18 -5.45 -10.36
N ALA A 48 -6.84 -5.09 -9.25
CA ALA A 48 -8.29 -4.89 -9.21
C ALA A 48 -8.72 -3.81 -10.21
N ILE A 49 -8.04 -2.67 -10.21
CA ILE A 49 -8.27 -1.57 -11.16
C ILE A 49 -7.96 -2.02 -12.59
N CYS A 50 -6.84 -2.71 -12.80
CA CYS A 50 -6.45 -3.26 -14.09
C CYS A 50 -7.56 -4.16 -14.67
N LEU A 51 -8.01 -5.16 -13.91
CA LEU A 51 -9.02 -6.13 -14.34
C LEU A 51 -10.37 -5.47 -14.61
N ALA A 52 -10.81 -4.58 -13.73
CA ALA A 52 -12.08 -3.87 -13.86
C ALA A 52 -12.11 -2.78 -14.94
N SER A 53 -10.96 -2.41 -15.49
CA SER A 53 -10.85 -1.29 -16.43
C SER A 53 -11.60 -1.50 -17.75
N GLY A 54 -11.76 -2.76 -18.20
CA GLY A 54 -12.22 -3.03 -19.56
C GLY A 54 -11.24 -2.55 -20.64
N ARG A 55 -9.97 -2.30 -20.30
CA ARG A 55 -8.96 -1.72 -21.18
C ARG A 55 -7.87 -2.73 -21.49
N GLN A 56 -7.73 -3.06 -22.77
CA GLN A 56 -6.73 -4.03 -23.22
C GLN A 56 -5.30 -3.55 -22.97
N ASP A 57 -5.04 -2.25 -23.15
CA ASP A 57 -3.75 -1.61 -22.87
C ASP A 57 -3.39 -1.69 -21.38
N TRP A 58 -4.37 -1.64 -20.48
CA TRP A 58 -4.12 -1.80 -19.04
C TRP A 58 -3.90 -3.27 -18.67
N TRP A 59 -4.65 -4.20 -19.24
CA TRP A 59 -4.48 -5.64 -19.01
C TRP A 59 -3.09 -6.14 -19.43
N GLN A 60 -2.56 -5.62 -20.54
CA GLN A 60 -1.18 -5.91 -20.98
C GLN A 60 -0.13 -5.44 -19.96
N ARG A 61 -0.47 -4.45 -19.15
CA ARG A 61 0.37 -3.89 -18.08
C ARG A 61 0.04 -4.43 -16.69
N SER A 62 -0.77 -5.48 -16.55
CA SER A 62 -1.20 -6.03 -15.24
C SER A 62 -0.05 -6.23 -14.25
N THR A 63 1.07 -6.83 -14.67
CA THR A 63 2.27 -7.00 -13.84
C THR A 63 2.89 -5.66 -13.41
N ILE A 64 2.96 -4.67 -14.31
CA ILE A 64 3.49 -3.34 -14.01
C ILE A 64 2.55 -2.61 -13.05
N MET A 65 1.24 -2.64 -13.29
CA MET A 65 0.26 -2.01 -12.41
C MET A 65 0.34 -2.60 -11.00
N ALA A 66 0.47 -3.92 -10.88
CA ALA A 66 0.69 -4.62 -9.62
C ALA A 66 1.99 -4.16 -8.92
N MET A 67 3.10 -4.14 -9.66
CA MET A 67 4.40 -3.73 -9.13
C MET A 67 4.42 -2.25 -8.70
N CYS A 68 3.88 -1.35 -9.51
CA CYS A 68 3.76 0.08 -9.19
C CYS A 68 2.83 0.29 -7.98
N GLY A 69 1.72 -0.45 -7.89
CA GLY A 69 0.84 -0.44 -6.71
C GLY A 69 1.58 -0.91 -5.47
N ALA A 70 2.30 -2.03 -5.53
CA ALA A 70 3.08 -2.53 -4.42
C ALA A 70 4.16 -1.54 -3.95
N ILE A 71 5.00 -1.05 -4.86
CA ILE A 71 6.04 -0.05 -4.54
C ILE A 71 5.42 1.24 -3.98
N GLY A 72 4.33 1.71 -4.59
CA GLY A 72 3.69 2.96 -4.21
C GLY A 72 3.16 2.96 -2.78
N TRP A 73 2.49 1.88 -2.37
CA TRP A 73 1.99 1.75 -0.99
C TRP A 73 3.06 1.28 0.01
N ALA A 74 4.16 0.66 -0.46
CA ALA A 74 5.31 0.35 0.39
C ALA A 74 5.91 1.59 1.05
N PHE A 75 6.05 2.71 0.30
CA PHE A 75 6.51 3.99 0.85
C PHE A 75 5.59 4.51 1.97
N GLY A 76 4.30 4.19 1.92
CA GLY A 76 3.40 4.50 3.01
C GLY A 76 3.69 3.66 4.25
N GLY A 77 3.94 2.36 4.07
CA GLY A 77 4.20 1.41 5.16
C GLY A 77 5.34 1.77 6.12
N GLN A 78 6.18 2.73 5.75
CA GLN A 78 7.32 3.32 6.47
C GLN A 78 6.93 4.15 7.72
N MET A 79 5.66 4.57 7.84
CA MET A 79 5.22 5.45 8.93
C MET A 79 4.59 4.67 10.10
N SER A 80 5.02 5.01 11.32
CA SER A 80 4.34 4.57 12.55
C SER A 80 3.12 5.43 12.83
N TYR A 81 2.04 4.81 13.28
CA TYR A 81 0.79 5.51 13.65
C TYR A 81 0.24 5.08 15.02
N GLY A 82 0.85 4.08 15.68
CA GLY A 82 0.32 3.60 16.96
C GLY A 82 0.34 4.66 18.06
N ARG A 83 1.36 5.53 18.07
CA ARG A 83 1.39 6.70 18.96
C ARG A 83 0.25 7.67 18.68
N VAL A 84 -0.08 7.85 17.39
CA VAL A 84 -1.12 8.77 16.92
C VAL A 84 -2.51 8.30 17.32
N ILE A 85 -2.76 6.98 17.24
CA ILE A 85 -3.99 6.35 17.77
C ILE A 85 -4.10 6.53 19.29
N GLY A 86 -2.96 6.63 20.00
CA GLY A 86 -2.97 7.00 21.41
C GLY A 86 -3.51 8.41 21.65
N TYR A 87 -3.27 9.36 20.75
CA TYR A 87 -3.84 10.71 20.87
C TYR A 87 -5.36 10.73 20.67
N THR A 88 -5.89 9.92 19.74
CA THR A 88 -7.34 9.83 19.52
C THR A 88 -8.08 9.09 20.63
N ALA A 89 -7.36 8.34 21.47
CA ALA A 89 -7.87 7.68 22.67
C ALA A 89 -7.94 8.59 23.91
N GLY A 90 -7.52 9.85 23.81
CA GLY A 90 -7.61 10.83 24.90
C GLY A 90 -9.02 11.42 25.06
N SER A 91 -9.20 12.19 26.13
CA SER A 91 -10.45 12.92 26.44
C SER A 91 -10.39 14.42 26.12
N SER A 92 -9.21 14.92 25.73
CA SER A 92 -8.98 16.33 25.37
C SER A 92 -9.25 16.56 23.88
N LEU A 93 -10.16 17.48 23.55
CA LEU A 93 -10.50 17.80 22.17
C LEU A 93 -9.28 18.22 21.32
N PRO A 94 -8.34 19.07 21.81
CA PRO A 94 -7.12 19.39 21.09
C PRO A 94 -6.25 18.16 20.75
N ASP A 95 -6.04 17.25 21.70
CA ASP A 95 -5.21 16.05 21.48
C ASP A 95 -5.87 15.10 20.48
N VAL A 96 -7.16 14.86 20.64
CA VAL A 96 -7.93 13.97 19.76
C VAL A 96 -8.00 14.55 18.34
N ALA A 97 -8.24 15.87 18.20
CA ALA A 97 -8.23 16.53 16.89
C ALA A 97 -6.85 16.48 16.23
N TYR A 98 -5.76 16.64 17.00
CA TYR A 98 -4.40 16.47 16.49
C TYR A 98 -4.14 15.02 16.05
N GLY A 99 -4.62 14.04 16.81
CA GLY A 99 -4.58 12.63 16.45
C GLY A 99 -5.24 12.37 15.10
N TYR A 100 -6.49 12.81 14.92
CA TYR A 100 -7.21 12.65 13.64
C TYR A 100 -6.56 13.41 12.49
N ALA A 101 -6.05 14.62 12.71
CA ALA A 101 -5.31 15.36 11.68
C ALA A 101 -4.03 14.64 11.25
N SER A 102 -3.32 14.06 12.21
CA SER A 102 -2.10 13.29 11.97
C SER A 102 -2.39 11.98 11.24
N LEU A 103 -3.46 11.25 11.61
CA LEU A 103 -3.90 10.05 10.88
C LEU A 103 -4.37 10.39 9.47
N PHE A 104 -5.07 11.52 9.28
CA PHE A 104 -5.43 12.01 7.96
C PHE A 104 -4.18 12.28 7.10
N LEU A 105 -3.16 12.92 7.67
CA LEU A 105 -1.89 13.16 6.96
C LEU A 105 -1.18 11.85 6.60
N ILE A 106 -1.05 10.92 7.54
CA ILE A 106 -0.41 9.62 7.31
C ILE A 106 -1.16 8.85 6.21
N GLY A 107 -2.47 8.68 6.36
CA GLY A 107 -3.31 7.99 5.38
C GLY A 107 -3.27 8.69 4.02
N GLY A 108 -3.21 10.02 4.00
CA GLY A 108 -3.10 10.80 2.78
C GLY A 108 -1.76 10.62 2.06
N LEU A 109 -0.65 10.61 2.80
CA LEU A 109 0.66 10.31 2.21
C LEU A 109 0.70 8.90 1.60
N TRP A 110 0.04 7.92 2.23
CA TRP A 110 -0.04 6.55 1.72
C TRP A 110 -0.84 6.50 0.42
N GLY A 111 -2.09 6.98 0.46
CA GLY A 111 -2.98 6.96 -0.69
C GLY A 111 -2.48 7.83 -1.84
N GLY A 112 -1.89 8.99 -1.54
CA GLY A 112 -1.39 9.93 -2.54
C GLY A 112 -0.14 9.43 -3.26
N THR A 113 0.86 8.96 -2.50
CA THR A 113 2.10 8.39 -3.07
C THR A 113 1.78 7.13 -3.88
N GLY A 114 0.93 6.26 -3.32
CA GLY A 114 0.45 5.05 -3.98
C GLY A 114 -0.26 5.35 -5.30
N ALA A 115 -1.27 6.23 -5.28
CA ALA A 115 -2.03 6.58 -6.48
C ALA A 115 -1.16 7.28 -7.55
N ALA A 116 -0.20 8.11 -7.14
CA ALA A 116 0.75 8.75 -8.06
C ALA A 116 1.62 7.72 -8.78
N ILE A 117 2.27 6.81 -8.06
CA ILE A 117 3.15 5.78 -8.64
C ILE A 117 2.34 4.78 -9.47
N LEU A 118 1.16 4.36 -9.00
CA LEU A 118 0.25 3.53 -9.79
C LEU A 118 -0.14 4.23 -11.10
N SER A 119 -0.39 5.53 -11.10
CA SER A 119 -0.74 6.27 -12.32
C SER A 119 0.36 6.28 -13.37
N LEU A 120 1.64 6.25 -12.96
CA LEU A 120 2.76 6.17 -13.91
C LEU A 120 2.68 4.91 -14.78
N SER A 121 2.15 3.80 -14.24
CA SER A 121 2.01 2.55 -14.99
C SER A 121 1.11 2.67 -16.23
N VAL A 122 0.17 3.62 -16.24
CA VAL A 122 -0.81 3.81 -17.33
C VAL A 122 -0.67 5.17 -18.05
N THR A 123 0.19 6.06 -17.56
CA THR A 123 0.39 7.40 -18.15
C THR A 123 1.74 7.55 -18.85
N GLU A 124 2.75 6.76 -18.49
CA GLU A 124 4.08 6.82 -19.10
C GLU A 124 4.28 5.71 -20.15
N SER A 125 5.16 5.98 -21.12
CA SER A 125 5.49 5.02 -22.17
C SER A 125 6.18 3.78 -21.64
N ARG A 126 6.13 2.70 -22.42
CA ARG A 126 6.78 1.43 -22.07
C ARG A 126 8.29 1.60 -21.93
N SER A 127 8.93 2.30 -22.85
CA SER A 127 10.37 2.56 -22.84
C SER A 127 10.83 3.39 -21.64
N TYR A 128 9.97 4.27 -21.10
CA TYR A 128 10.28 5.01 -19.88
C TYR A 128 10.26 4.09 -18.66
N LEU A 129 9.23 3.26 -18.51
CA LEU A 129 9.09 2.35 -17.37
C LEU A 129 10.19 1.28 -17.36
N GLU A 130 10.58 0.74 -18.52
CA GLU A 130 11.66 -0.24 -18.64
C GLU A 130 13.02 0.28 -18.10
N ARG A 131 13.24 1.60 -18.06
CA ARG A 131 14.47 2.20 -17.49
C ARG A 131 14.62 1.95 -16.00
N PHE A 132 13.54 1.65 -15.28
CA PHE A 132 13.56 1.38 -13.84
C PHE A 132 14.03 -0.04 -13.50
N ALA A 133 13.96 -0.99 -14.44
CA ALA A 133 14.29 -2.39 -14.16
C ALA A 133 15.71 -2.55 -13.59
N GLY A 134 16.71 -1.91 -14.20
CA GLY A 134 18.09 -1.98 -13.77
C GLY A 134 18.36 -1.33 -12.40
N PRO A 135 18.03 -0.04 -12.21
CA PRO A 135 18.21 0.65 -10.93
C PRO A 135 17.47 -0.01 -9.76
N LEU A 136 16.25 -0.53 -9.97
CA LEU A 136 15.50 -1.21 -8.92
C LEU A 136 16.14 -2.54 -8.53
N VAL A 137 16.65 -3.32 -9.48
CA VAL A 137 17.40 -4.55 -9.19
C VAL A 137 18.69 -4.23 -8.45
N ALA A 138 19.42 -3.19 -8.86
CA ALA A 138 20.64 -2.76 -8.19
C ALA A 138 20.36 -2.34 -6.73
N LEU A 139 19.30 -1.56 -6.51
CA LEU A 139 18.89 -1.14 -5.16
C LEU A 139 18.52 -2.34 -4.28
N TRP A 140 17.74 -3.27 -4.81
CA TRP A 140 17.38 -4.48 -4.08
C TRP A 140 18.60 -5.34 -3.73
N LEU A 141 19.54 -5.54 -4.65
CA LEU A 141 20.76 -6.30 -4.40
C LEU A 141 21.63 -5.65 -3.31
N VAL A 142 21.74 -4.32 -3.31
CA VAL A 142 22.48 -3.59 -2.28
C VAL A 142 21.80 -3.72 -0.93
N TRP A 143 20.50 -3.49 -0.83
CA TRP A 143 19.77 -3.68 0.43
C TRP A 143 19.86 -5.11 0.94
N PHE A 144 19.69 -6.10 0.06
CA PHE A 144 19.85 -7.50 0.41
C PHE A 144 21.25 -7.81 0.96
N ALA A 145 22.30 -7.27 0.33
CA ALA A 145 23.67 -7.44 0.82
C ALA A 145 23.93 -6.72 2.15
N MET A 146 23.37 -5.53 2.35
CA MET A 146 23.45 -4.77 3.60
C MET A 146 22.76 -5.52 4.75
N ASP A 147 21.58 -6.08 4.50
CA ASP A 147 20.84 -6.85 5.49
C ASP A 147 21.54 -8.18 5.81
N LEU A 148 22.03 -8.88 4.78
CA LEU A 148 22.75 -10.15 4.94
C LEU A 148 24.06 -9.99 5.73
N SER A 149 24.75 -8.86 5.53
CA SER A 149 25.99 -8.55 6.26
C SER A 149 25.75 -7.97 7.66
N GLY A 150 24.50 -7.67 8.03
CA GLY A 150 24.17 -6.98 9.28
C GLY A 150 24.51 -5.48 9.29
N LEU A 151 24.98 -4.93 8.16
CA LEU A 151 25.38 -3.52 8.04
C LEU A 151 24.20 -2.58 8.33
N THR A 152 23.00 -2.91 7.85
CA THR A 152 21.78 -2.11 8.12
C THR A 152 21.54 -1.95 9.63
N GLY A 153 21.61 -3.05 10.39
CA GLY A 153 21.40 -3.03 11.84
C GLY A 153 22.49 -2.26 12.56
N TRP A 154 23.76 -2.51 12.21
CA TRP A 154 24.89 -1.79 12.79
C TRP A 154 24.80 -0.26 12.57
N LEU A 155 24.44 0.17 11.35
CA LEU A 155 24.24 1.60 11.04
C LEU A 155 23.12 2.22 11.86
N ALA A 156 21.98 1.52 11.98
CA ALA A 156 20.81 2.00 12.71
C ALA A 156 21.08 2.13 14.21
N GLU A 157 21.85 1.21 14.79
CA GLU A 157 22.28 1.26 16.19
C GLU A 157 23.33 2.34 16.44
N THR A 158 24.25 2.55 15.49
CA THR A 158 25.33 3.54 15.61
C THR A 158 24.81 4.98 15.47
N TRP A 159 23.88 5.21 14.55
CA TRP A 159 23.31 6.53 14.28
C TRP A 159 21.78 6.51 14.37
N TYR A 160 21.29 6.82 15.57
CA TYR A 160 19.86 6.91 15.83
C TYR A 160 19.27 8.23 15.33
N LEU A 161 18.47 8.16 14.27
CA LEU A 161 17.73 9.29 13.68
C LEU A 161 16.23 9.12 13.92
N ASN A 162 15.81 9.07 15.19
CA ASN A 162 14.42 8.87 15.58
C ASN A 162 13.77 7.66 14.90
N ASP A 163 14.47 6.52 14.81
CA ASP A 163 13.92 5.27 14.23
C ASP A 163 13.40 5.43 12.78
N THR A 164 14.04 6.27 11.97
CA THR A 164 13.62 6.59 10.59
C THR A 164 14.36 5.78 9.52
N ASP A 165 13.81 5.73 8.29
CA ASP A 165 14.37 5.01 7.14
C ASP A 165 15.54 5.72 6.43
N TRP A 166 16.35 6.46 7.17
CA TRP A 166 17.45 7.26 6.60
C TRP A 166 18.47 6.40 5.84
N ILE A 167 18.67 5.15 6.25
CA ILE A 167 19.57 4.20 5.57
C ILE A 167 19.03 3.88 4.18
N ALA A 168 17.73 3.61 4.06
CA ALA A 168 17.09 3.34 2.77
C ALA A 168 17.16 4.57 1.86
N ALA A 169 16.89 5.77 2.38
CA ALA A 169 17.02 7.01 1.62
C ALA A 169 18.47 7.27 1.16
N SER A 170 19.45 7.10 2.05
CA SER A 170 20.87 7.35 1.76
C SER A 170 21.44 6.38 0.75
N SER A 171 21.19 5.08 0.96
CA SER A 171 21.60 4.05 0.01
C SER A 171 20.92 4.22 -1.34
N ALA A 172 19.64 4.62 -1.39
CA ALA A 172 18.96 4.93 -2.65
C ALA A 172 19.63 6.09 -3.41
N LEU A 173 20.08 7.15 -2.73
CA LEU A 173 20.85 8.24 -3.33
C LEU A 173 22.17 7.73 -3.93
N VAL A 174 22.94 6.97 -3.15
CA VAL A 174 24.25 6.46 -3.58
C VAL A 174 24.11 5.49 -4.74
N VAL A 175 23.24 4.49 -4.63
CA VAL A 175 23.04 3.46 -5.66
C VAL A 175 22.52 4.09 -6.95
N ALA A 176 21.53 4.98 -6.87
CA ALA A 176 21.02 5.65 -8.06
C ALA A 176 22.05 6.58 -8.70
N GLY A 177 22.88 7.27 -7.90
CA GLY A 177 23.97 8.12 -8.39
C GLY A 177 25.05 7.34 -9.12
N VAL A 178 25.56 6.26 -8.50
CA VAL A 178 26.55 5.36 -9.11
C VAL A 178 25.99 4.71 -10.38
N TYR A 179 24.75 4.22 -10.33
CA TYR A 179 24.11 3.61 -11.49
C TYR A 179 23.94 4.62 -12.63
N ALA A 180 23.55 5.87 -12.35
CA ALA A 180 23.42 6.93 -13.34
C ALA A 180 24.76 7.32 -13.99
N ALA A 181 25.86 7.25 -13.23
CA ALA A 181 27.21 7.49 -13.73
C ALA A 181 27.65 6.38 -14.69
N MET A 182 27.38 5.12 -14.34
CA MET A 182 27.78 3.93 -15.12
C MET A 182 26.88 3.66 -16.34
N PHE A 183 25.56 3.84 -16.21
CA PHE A 183 24.58 3.40 -17.20
C PHE A 183 23.71 4.56 -17.70
N ARG A 184 24.05 5.10 -18.88
CA ARG A 184 23.33 6.24 -19.49
C ARG A 184 21.83 5.97 -19.70
N ARG A 185 21.44 4.74 -20.03
CA ARG A 185 20.03 4.35 -20.30
C ARG A 185 19.14 4.49 -19.06
N GLY A 186 19.68 4.30 -17.86
CA GLY A 186 18.92 4.36 -16.60
C GLY A 186 18.82 5.75 -15.96
N ARG A 187 19.51 6.76 -16.49
CA ARG A 187 19.66 8.07 -15.82
C ARG A 187 18.36 8.74 -15.42
N GLN A 188 17.33 8.71 -16.28
CA GLN A 188 16.04 9.33 -15.95
C GLN A 188 15.33 8.63 -14.78
N ALA A 189 15.40 7.29 -14.72
CA ALA A 189 14.86 6.53 -13.60
C ALA A 189 15.63 6.84 -12.30
N CYS A 190 16.97 6.89 -12.38
CA CYS A 190 17.81 7.30 -11.26
C CYS A 190 17.51 8.72 -10.77
N VAL A 191 17.22 9.68 -11.66
CA VAL A 191 16.83 11.04 -11.27
C VAL A 191 15.57 11.04 -10.42
N LEU A 192 14.56 10.25 -10.79
CA LEU A 192 13.37 10.12 -9.95
C LEU A 192 13.71 9.49 -8.59
N ILE A 193 14.45 8.37 -8.57
CA ILE A 193 14.86 7.69 -7.32
C ILE A 193 15.62 8.65 -6.40
N MET A 194 16.60 9.39 -6.94
CA MET A 194 17.36 10.39 -6.18
C MET A 194 16.48 11.56 -5.73
N SER A 195 15.51 12.00 -6.55
CA SER A 195 14.60 13.07 -6.17
C SER A 195 13.71 12.66 -5.00
N LEU A 196 13.21 11.42 -4.99
CA LEU A 196 12.40 10.88 -3.88
C LEU A 196 13.24 10.77 -2.60
N ALA A 197 14.44 10.21 -2.69
CA ALA A 197 15.33 10.05 -1.55
C ALA A 197 15.86 11.38 -1.00
N GLY A 198 16.19 12.33 -1.89
CA GLY A 198 16.57 13.69 -1.51
C GLY A 198 15.40 14.49 -0.93
N GLY A 199 14.19 14.29 -1.48
CA GLY A 199 12.95 14.82 -0.91
C GLY A 199 12.71 14.30 0.50
N TRP A 200 12.93 13.00 0.73
CA TRP A 200 12.84 12.39 2.04
C TRP A 200 13.78 13.06 3.04
N TRP A 201 15.06 13.20 2.69
CA TRP A 201 16.04 13.90 3.53
C TRP A 201 15.65 15.34 3.82
N ALA A 202 15.23 16.10 2.80
CA ALA A 202 14.79 17.48 2.96
C ALA A 202 13.59 17.58 3.92
N GLY A 203 12.60 16.69 3.79
CA GLY A 203 11.43 16.65 4.66
C GLY A 203 11.81 16.39 6.13
N TYR A 204 12.62 15.36 6.37
CA TYR A 204 13.08 15.02 7.72
C TYR A 204 13.93 16.14 8.34
N THR A 205 14.93 16.65 7.60
CA THR A 205 15.80 17.73 8.10
C THR A 205 15.02 19.00 8.40
N ILE A 206 14.07 19.41 7.54
CA ILE A 206 13.30 20.64 7.75
C ILE A 206 12.29 20.48 8.88
N LEU A 207 11.43 19.46 8.84
CA LEU A 207 10.31 19.34 9.77
C LEU A 207 10.76 18.83 11.14
N THR A 208 11.56 17.76 11.18
CA THR A 208 11.98 17.12 12.43
C THR A 208 13.29 17.70 12.94
N GLY A 209 14.26 17.94 12.06
CA GLY A 209 15.57 18.49 12.44
C GLY A 209 15.53 19.96 12.85
N LEU A 210 15.05 20.85 11.96
CA LEU A 210 15.06 22.30 12.15
C LEU A 210 13.83 22.79 12.93
N LEU A 211 12.63 22.39 12.53
CA LEU A 211 11.38 22.84 13.16
C LEU A 211 10.99 22.03 14.40
N ARG A 212 11.71 20.94 14.71
CA ARG A 212 11.48 20.07 15.89
C ARG A 212 10.04 19.56 15.98
N LEU A 213 9.38 19.36 14.84
CA LEU A 213 8.02 18.82 14.76
C LEU A 213 8.08 17.30 14.92
N HIS A 214 7.97 16.85 16.17
CA HIS A 214 7.84 15.43 16.48
C HIS A 214 6.38 15.04 16.57
N MET A 215 5.90 14.15 15.69
CA MET A 215 4.52 13.66 15.70
C MET A 215 4.39 12.40 16.56
N THR A 216 5.39 11.53 16.58
CA THR A 216 5.26 10.21 17.19
C THR A 216 6.29 9.86 18.27
N PRO A 217 6.87 10.80 19.06
CA PRO A 217 7.93 10.45 20.01
C PRO A 217 7.46 9.41 21.05
N PRO A 218 8.29 8.42 21.46
CA PRO A 218 9.66 8.13 21.01
C PRO A 218 9.74 7.22 19.75
N ARG A 219 8.63 6.98 19.05
CA ARG A 219 8.57 6.19 17.81
C ARG A 219 9.04 7.00 16.60
N SER A 220 9.18 6.28 15.50
CA SER A 220 9.62 6.77 14.19
C SER A 220 8.91 8.01 13.65
N ASP A 221 9.64 9.13 13.53
CA ASP A 221 9.17 10.38 12.91
C ASP A 221 9.31 10.39 11.37
N ASN A 222 9.26 9.21 10.75
CA ASN A 222 9.45 9.01 9.31
C ASN A 222 8.39 9.72 8.45
N TRP A 223 7.25 10.08 9.05
CA TRP A 223 6.20 10.88 8.40
C TRP A 223 6.75 12.16 7.77
N SER A 224 7.70 12.80 8.44
CA SER A 224 8.35 14.04 7.99
C SER A 224 9.14 13.83 6.70
N GLY A 225 9.89 12.74 6.61
CA GLY A 225 10.57 12.32 5.40
C GLY A 225 9.58 11.98 4.29
N CYS A 226 8.51 11.24 4.60
CA CYS A 226 7.48 10.92 3.63
C CYS A 226 6.76 12.15 3.07
N VAL A 227 6.55 13.22 3.85
CA VAL A 227 6.05 14.52 3.35
C VAL A 227 6.98 15.08 2.28
N GLY A 228 8.29 15.13 2.56
CA GLY A 228 9.28 15.62 1.60
C GLY A 228 9.37 14.75 0.34
N LEU A 229 9.29 13.42 0.49
CA LEU A 229 9.21 12.47 -0.62
C LEU A 229 7.98 12.73 -1.50
N PHE A 230 6.80 12.89 -0.88
CA PHE A 230 5.56 13.15 -1.61
C PHE A 230 5.61 14.49 -2.35
N ILE A 231 6.15 15.54 -1.73
CA ILE A 231 6.38 16.83 -2.39
C ILE A 231 7.32 16.66 -3.59
N ALA A 232 8.43 15.93 -3.45
CA ALA A 232 9.34 15.66 -4.56
C ALA A 232 8.65 14.92 -5.71
N LEU A 233 7.78 13.94 -5.40
CA LEU A 233 6.97 13.23 -6.38
C LEU A 233 5.99 14.16 -7.10
N VAL A 234 5.27 15.02 -6.36
CA VAL A 234 4.37 16.03 -6.94
C VAL A 234 5.13 16.98 -7.86
N LEU A 235 6.27 17.51 -7.42
CA LEU A 235 7.12 18.38 -8.23
C LEU A 235 7.65 17.68 -9.48
N TYR A 236 7.98 16.40 -9.38
CA TYR A 236 8.36 15.58 -10.53
C TYR A 236 7.22 15.48 -11.55
N LEU A 237 6.02 15.15 -11.10
CA LEU A 237 4.84 15.05 -11.98
C LEU A 237 4.48 16.39 -12.61
N VAL A 238 4.60 17.51 -11.87
CA VAL A 238 4.42 18.88 -12.42
C VAL A 238 5.44 19.15 -13.52
N ARG A 239 6.73 18.85 -13.30
CA ARG A 239 7.79 19.04 -14.32
C ARG A 239 7.59 18.17 -15.55
N ARG A 240 7.09 16.95 -15.38
CA ARG A 240 6.69 16.04 -16.46
C ARG A 240 5.39 16.45 -17.14
N GLN A 241 4.71 17.47 -16.63
CA GLN A 241 3.36 17.87 -17.02
C GLN A 241 2.35 16.72 -16.94
N ASN A 242 2.57 15.70 -16.10
CA ASN A 242 1.67 14.55 -15.97
C ASN A 242 0.50 14.92 -15.04
N ARG A 243 -0.43 15.70 -15.58
CA ARG A 243 -1.58 16.26 -14.87
C ARG A 243 -2.58 15.18 -14.46
N ALA A 244 -2.71 14.12 -15.26
CA ALA A 244 -3.54 12.97 -14.91
C ALA A 244 -3.05 12.29 -13.62
N ALA A 245 -1.75 12.00 -13.52
CA ALA A 245 -1.16 11.41 -12.31
C ALA A 245 -1.23 12.36 -11.11
N LEU A 246 -1.07 13.68 -11.31
CA LEU A 246 -1.25 14.67 -10.23
C LEU A 246 -2.67 14.65 -9.65
N LEU A 247 -3.68 14.59 -10.51
CA LEU A 247 -5.07 14.49 -10.04
C LEU A 247 -5.30 13.21 -9.24
N MET A 248 -4.75 12.07 -9.69
CA MET A 248 -4.86 10.81 -8.96
C MET A 248 -4.13 10.86 -7.62
N ALA A 249 -2.97 11.52 -7.56
CA ALA A 249 -2.23 11.73 -6.32
C ALA A 249 -3.07 12.51 -5.29
N LEU A 250 -3.70 13.61 -5.70
CA LEU A 250 -4.55 14.42 -4.81
C LEU A 250 -5.80 13.66 -4.37
N CYS A 251 -6.45 12.94 -5.28
CA CYS A 251 -7.61 12.12 -4.95
C CYS A 251 -7.26 10.95 -4.02
N GLY A 252 -6.12 10.28 -4.28
CA GLY A 252 -5.59 9.22 -3.43
C GLY A 252 -5.24 9.73 -2.04
N PHE A 253 -4.67 10.93 -1.94
CA PHE A 253 -4.39 11.58 -0.66
C PHE A 253 -5.67 11.82 0.12
N LEU A 254 -6.68 12.41 -0.50
CA LEU A 254 -7.96 12.64 0.17
C LEU A 254 -8.63 11.33 0.60
N ALA A 255 -8.67 10.32 -0.28
CA ALA A 255 -9.28 9.03 0.02
C ALA A 255 -8.55 8.28 1.15
N GLY A 256 -7.23 8.28 1.14
CA GLY A 256 -6.42 7.68 2.20
C GLY A 256 -6.58 8.41 3.53
N GLY A 257 -6.52 9.75 3.53
CA GLY A 257 -6.66 10.53 4.75
C GLY A 257 -8.04 10.38 5.40
N ILE A 258 -9.12 10.47 4.60
CA ILE A 258 -10.49 10.22 5.09
C ILE A 258 -10.59 8.79 5.61
N GLY A 259 -10.06 7.81 4.87
CA GLY A 259 -10.14 6.41 5.25
C GLY A 259 -9.50 6.14 6.62
N PHE A 260 -8.34 6.74 6.91
CA PHE A 260 -7.65 6.49 8.17
C PHE A 260 -8.38 7.18 9.32
N ALA A 261 -8.75 8.45 9.16
CA ALA A 261 -9.47 9.19 10.19
C ALA A 261 -10.82 8.53 10.54
N VAL A 262 -11.61 8.13 9.54
CA VAL A 262 -12.89 7.44 9.75
C VAL A 262 -12.69 6.03 10.29
N GLY A 263 -11.67 5.30 9.82
CA GLY A 263 -11.31 3.99 10.34
C GLY A 263 -11.03 4.03 11.85
N ASP A 264 -10.19 4.96 12.27
CA ASP A 264 -9.82 5.12 13.68
C ASP A 264 -10.97 5.65 14.53
N PHE A 265 -11.84 6.50 13.98
CA PHE A 265 -13.09 6.88 14.65
C PHE A 265 -13.95 5.67 15.02
N VAL A 266 -14.16 4.74 14.08
CA VAL A 266 -14.92 3.50 14.36
C VAL A 266 -14.20 2.66 15.41
N GLN A 267 -12.86 2.61 15.38
CA GLN A 267 -12.10 1.94 16.43
C GLN A 267 -12.28 2.59 17.80
N MET A 268 -12.30 3.92 17.91
CA MET A 268 -12.51 4.60 19.18
C MET A 268 -13.91 4.33 19.73
N LEU A 269 -14.96 4.41 18.90
CA LEU A 269 -16.31 4.03 19.31
C LEU A 269 -16.38 2.57 19.78
N GLY A 270 -15.66 1.69 19.09
CA GLY A 270 -15.53 0.28 19.46
C GLY A 270 -14.85 0.08 20.80
N ARG A 271 -13.74 0.78 21.05
CA ARG A 271 -13.00 0.71 22.32
C ARG A 271 -13.79 1.32 23.48
N ALA A 272 -14.51 2.41 23.23
CA ALA A 272 -15.41 3.04 24.20
C ALA A 272 -16.70 2.23 24.44
N GLN A 273 -16.98 1.20 23.61
CA GLN A 273 -18.25 0.45 23.64
C GLN A 273 -19.45 1.40 23.58
N TRP A 274 -19.39 2.42 22.72
CA TRP A 274 -20.36 3.51 22.70
C TRP A 274 -21.46 3.31 21.64
N GLY A 275 -22.64 3.84 21.91
CA GLY A 275 -23.76 3.84 20.96
C GLY A 275 -24.28 2.43 20.63
N PRO A 276 -24.56 2.11 19.36
CA PRO A 276 -24.98 0.76 18.96
C PRO A 276 -23.95 -0.32 19.28
N ILE A 277 -22.66 -0.02 19.34
CA ILE A 277 -21.65 -1.03 19.64
C ILE A 277 -21.82 -1.57 21.07
N GLY A 278 -21.98 -0.67 22.04
CA GLY A 278 -22.20 -1.07 23.44
C GLY A 278 -23.53 -1.77 23.69
N ARG A 279 -24.55 -1.50 22.86
CA ARG A 279 -25.90 -2.06 23.05
C ARG A 279 -26.03 -3.52 22.57
N TRP A 280 -25.21 -3.94 21.62
CA TRP A 280 -25.34 -5.25 20.98
C TRP A 280 -24.17 -6.15 21.34
N GLU A 281 -24.43 -7.20 22.14
CA GLU A 281 -23.40 -8.14 22.62
C GLU A 281 -22.55 -8.76 21.49
N ALA A 282 -23.14 -8.96 20.31
CA ALA A 282 -22.43 -9.45 19.14
C ALA A 282 -21.25 -8.55 18.70
N LEU A 283 -21.33 -7.25 18.97
CA LEU A 283 -20.30 -6.26 18.63
C LEU A 283 -19.27 -6.04 19.76
N GLN A 284 -19.51 -6.59 20.95
CA GLN A 284 -18.59 -6.44 22.07
C GLN A 284 -17.42 -7.44 21.99
N GLY A 285 -16.24 -7.01 22.44
CA GLY A 285 -15.03 -7.83 22.51
C GLY A 285 -14.39 -8.17 21.16
N LEU A 286 -14.69 -7.37 20.13
CA LEU A 286 -14.06 -7.49 18.81
C LEU A 286 -12.70 -6.75 18.77
N ASP A 287 -11.81 -7.21 17.88
CA ASP A 287 -10.53 -6.54 17.65
C ASP A 287 -10.72 -5.30 16.76
N TYR A 288 -11.14 -4.20 17.38
CA TYR A 288 -11.43 -2.94 16.69
C TYR A 288 -10.22 -2.31 16.01
N TRP A 289 -9.00 -2.66 16.41
CA TRP A 289 -7.79 -2.25 15.70
C TRP A 289 -7.76 -2.86 14.30
N LYS A 290 -8.00 -4.17 14.18
CA LYS A 290 -8.04 -4.85 12.89
C LYS A 290 -9.16 -4.35 11.99
N TRP A 291 -10.32 -4.04 12.58
CA TRP A 291 -11.43 -3.43 11.84
C TRP A 291 -11.07 -2.06 11.30
N MET A 292 -10.38 -1.21 12.07
CA MET A 292 -9.87 0.06 11.55
C MET A 292 -8.94 -0.15 10.37
N GLU A 293 -8.01 -1.11 10.45
CA GLU A 293 -7.08 -1.40 9.34
C GLU A 293 -7.84 -1.82 8.07
N GLN A 294 -8.81 -2.73 8.20
CA GLN A 294 -9.66 -3.17 7.09
C GLN A 294 -10.56 -2.06 6.54
N LEU A 295 -11.12 -1.20 7.40
CA LEU A 295 -12.00 -0.10 7.01
C LEU A 295 -11.23 1.04 6.34
N PHE A 296 -10.04 1.35 6.85
CA PHE A 296 -9.12 2.27 6.21
C PHE A 296 -8.77 1.79 4.80
N GLY A 297 -8.38 0.52 4.67
CA GLY A 297 -8.14 -0.10 3.36
C GLY A 297 -9.37 -0.02 2.45
N LEU A 298 -10.57 -0.33 2.97
CA LEU A 298 -11.83 -0.29 2.23
C LEU A 298 -12.11 1.10 1.64
N ILE A 299 -12.07 2.15 2.47
CA ILE A 299 -12.38 3.53 2.05
C ILE A 299 -11.34 4.04 1.05
N MET A 300 -10.06 3.79 1.32
CA MET A 300 -8.97 4.19 0.43
C MET A 300 -9.07 3.47 -0.92
N GLY A 301 -9.29 2.15 -0.91
CA GLY A 301 -9.46 1.33 -2.12
C GLY A 301 -10.68 1.74 -2.94
N ALA A 302 -11.80 2.03 -2.27
CA ALA A 302 -13.00 2.55 -2.92
C ALA A 302 -12.75 3.92 -3.59
N GLY A 303 -12.11 4.84 -2.87
CA GLY A 303 -11.82 6.18 -3.39
C GLY A 303 -10.86 6.17 -4.57
N VAL A 304 -9.72 5.46 -4.46
CA VAL A 304 -8.75 5.33 -5.55
C VAL A 304 -9.36 4.56 -6.72
N GLY A 305 -10.02 3.42 -6.47
CA GLY A 305 -10.69 2.63 -7.49
C GLY A 305 -11.77 3.42 -8.23
N PHE A 306 -12.56 4.22 -7.52
CA PHE A 306 -13.55 5.11 -8.12
C PHE A 306 -12.92 6.10 -9.09
N VAL A 307 -11.88 6.82 -8.69
CA VAL A 307 -11.29 7.84 -9.56
C VAL A 307 -10.58 7.21 -10.77
N PHE A 308 -9.87 6.10 -10.58
CA PHE A 308 -9.24 5.38 -11.69
C PHE A 308 -10.28 4.83 -12.68
N LEU A 309 -11.31 4.13 -12.21
CA LEU A 309 -12.27 3.44 -13.07
C LEU A 309 -13.32 4.38 -13.67
N ARG A 310 -13.72 5.42 -12.93
CA ARG A 310 -14.77 6.36 -13.37
C ARG A 310 -14.24 7.51 -14.20
N TRP A 311 -13.04 8.00 -13.90
CA TRP A 311 -12.46 9.19 -14.55
C TRP A 311 -11.27 8.85 -15.43
N MET A 312 -10.18 8.29 -14.86
CA MET A 312 -8.95 8.06 -15.63
C MET A 312 -9.18 7.08 -16.79
N ARG A 313 -9.76 5.92 -16.50
CA ARG A 313 -10.10 4.88 -17.46
C ARG A 313 -10.95 5.40 -18.61
N ALA A 314 -11.90 6.29 -18.32
CA ALA A 314 -12.84 6.81 -19.31
C ALA A 314 -12.24 7.87 -20.24
N LYS A 315 -11.16 8.55 -19.83
CA LYS A 315 -10.65 9.73 -20.56
C LYS A 315 -9.20 9.64 -21.01
N LEU A 316 -8.39 8.79 -20.40
CA LEU A 316 -6.95 8.74 -20.69
C LEU A 316 -6.69 8.09 -22.05
N ALA A 317 -5.94 8.75 -22.92
CA ALA A 317 -5.40 8.12 -24.13
C ALA A 317 -4.45 6.97 -23.74
N PRO A 318 -4.43 5.84 -24.47
CA PRO A 318 -3.46 4.77 -24.22
C PRO A 318 -2.01 5.32 -24.25
N PRO A 319 -1.15 4.93 -23.29
CA PRO A 319 0.26 5.31 -23.33
C PRO A 319 0.98 4.59 -24.49
N ASP A 320 2.09 5.17 -24.96
CA ASP A 320 2.88 4.57 -26.04
C ASP A 320 3.50 3.23 -25.58
N GLU A 321 3.25 2.17 -26.36
CA GLU A 321 3.90 0.86 -26.27
C GLU A 321 5.11 0.83 -27.23
N ASP A 322 6.05 1.76 -27.01
CA ASP A 322 7.20 2.06 -27.87
C ASP A 322 8.40 1.11 -27.72
N ASP A 323 8.32 0.11 -26.83
CA ASP A 323 9.37 -0.87 -26.58
C ASP A 323 8.75 -2.25 -26.34
N GLU A 324 9.25 -3.28 -27.01
CA GLU A 324 8.82 -4.67 -26.74
C GLU A 324 9.45 -5.26 -25.47
N GLY A 325 10.39 -4.54 -24.86
CA GLY A 325 11.16 -4.89 -23.68
C GLY A 325 10.27 -5.54 -22.61
N ARG A 326 10.58 -6.80 -22.28
CA ARG A 326 9.84 -7.60 -21.28
C ARG A 326 10.58 -7.70 -19.95
N ASN A 327 11.64 -6.91 -19.77
CA ASN A 327 12.51 -7.01 -18.61
C ASN A 327 11.76 -6.54 -17.36
N LEU A 328 11.03 -5.42 -17.42
CA LEU A 328 10.24 -4.94 -16.29
C LEU A 328 9.12 -5.90 -15.91
N ASN A 329 8.49 -6.60 -16.87
CA ASN A 329 7.51 -7.64 -16.53
C ASN A 329 8.17 -8.79 -15.77
N THR A 330 9.36 -9.21 -16.19
CA THR A 330 10.09 -10.29 -15.51
C THR A 330 10.52 -9.86 -14.11
N VAL A 331 11.11 -8.67 -13.98
CA VAL A 331 11.48 -8.06 -12.70
C VAL A 331 10.25 -7.91 -11.81
N GLY A 332 9.13 -7.44 -12.36
CA GLY A 332 7.87 -7.30 -11.64
C GLY A 332 7.32 -8.63 -11.13
N LEU A 333 7.37 -9.71 -11.92
CA LEU A 333 6.96 -11.04 -11.46
C LEU A 333 7.88 -11.58 -10.36
N ILE A 334 9.20 -11.41 -10.48
CA ILE A 334 10.15 -11.79 -9.43
C ILE A 334 9.88 -10.98 -8.16
N PHE A 335 9.68 -9.68 -8.29
CA PHE A 335 9.37 -8.80 -7.18
C PHE A 335 8.08 -9.21 -6.47
N LEU A 336 6.98 -9.40 -7.22
CA LEU A 336 5.66 -9.69 -6.66
C LEU A 336 5.55 -11.12 -6.08
N LEU A 337 6.11 -12.12 -6.77
CA LEU A 337 5.91 -13.52 -6.39
C LEU A 337 7.02 -14.09 -5.51
N LEU A 338 8.22 -13.48 -5.51
CA LEU A 338 9.34 -13.93 -4.69
C LEU A 338 9.69 -12.91 -3.62
N VAL A 339 10.15 -11.71 -4.01
CA VAL A 339 10.69 -10.73 -3.05
C VAL A 339 9.62 -10.31 -2.04
N MET A 340 8.47 -9.82 -2.52
CA MET A 340 7.35 -9.38 -1.70
C MET A 340 6.80 -10.49 -0.81
N MET A 341 6.66 -11.70 -1.35
CA MET A 341 6.16 -12.85 -0.59
C MET A 341 7.13 -13.26 0.51
N TRP A 342 8.43 -13.35 0.19
CA TRP A 342 9.47 -13.69 1.16
C TRP A 342 9.58 -12.66 2.27
N SER A 343 9.63 -11.37 1.93
CA SER A 343 9.71 -10.26 2.89
C SER A 343 8.55 -10.24 3.89
N ASN A 344 7.42 -10.88 3.57
CA ASN A 344 6.31 -11.08 4.50
C ASN A 344 6.38 -12.45 5.19
N LEU A 345 6.30 -13.55 4.45
CA LEU A 345 6.01 -14.87 5.00
C LEU A 345 7.12 -15.47 5.87
N HIS A 346 8.38 -15.01 5.74
CA HIS A 346 9.44 -15.44 6.66
C HIS A 346 9.16 -15.04 8.13
N LYS A 347 8.32 -14.00 8.34
CA LYS A 347 7.91 -13.55 9.68
C LYS A 347 7.04 -14.58 10.40
N ASN A 348 6.39 -15.49 9.68
CA ASN A 348 5.58 -16.55 10.29
C ASN A 348 6.44 -17.49 11.12
N VAL A 349 7.58 -17.93 10.56
CA VAL A 349 8.54 -18.80 11.25
C VAL A 349 9.05 -18.13 12.52
N ARG A 350 9.39 -16.83 12.46
CA ARG A 350 9.81 -16.06 13.63
C ARG A 350 8.70 -15.95 14.68
N THR A 351 7.45 -15.76 14.25
CA THR A 351 6.30 -15.64 15.14
C THR A 351 6.01 -16.96 15.84
N TRP A 352 6.03 -18.08 15.11
CA TRP A 352 5.82 -19.41 15.68
C TRP A 352 6.93 -19.79 16.66
N ALA A 353 8.19 -19.48 16.33
CA ALA A 353 9.33 -19.72 17.22
C ALA A 353 9.21 -18.92 18.53
N LYS A 354 8.84 -17.63 18.46
CA LYS A 354 8.64 -16.78 19.65
C LYS A 354 7.46 -17.21 20.52
N GLY A 355 6.47 -17.88 19.95
CA GLY A 355 5.28 -18.36 20.65
C GLY A 355 5.38 -19.83 21.09
N ASP A 356 6.55 -20.46 20.99
CA ASP A 356 6.78 -21.87 21.30
C ASP A 356 5.81 -22.82 20.56
N HIS A 357 5.41 -22.46 19.35
CA HIS A 357 4.47 -23.23 18.51
C HIS A 357 5.17 -24.24 17.60
N ILE A 358 6.50 -24.20 17.52
CA ILE A 358 7.34 -25.11 16.76
C ILE A 358 8.56 -25.49 17.61
N PRO A 359 9.13 -26.70 17.45
CA PRO A 359 10.32 -27.08 18.19
C PRO A 359 11.52 -26.22 17.77
N GLU A 360 12.46 -25.98 18.68
CA GLU A 360 13.70 -25.26 18.35
C GLU A 360 14.56 -26.02 17.33
N GLN A 361 14.57 -27.35 17.44
CA GLN A 361 15.31 -28.26 16.58
C GLN A 361 14.47 -29.44 16.13
N PHE A 362 14.77 -29.95 14.95
CA PHE A 362 14.20 -31.17 14.39
C PHE A 362 15.31 -31.99 13.73
N PHE A 363 15.46 -33.25 14.16
CA PHE A 363 16.60 -34.10 13.82
C PHE A 363 17.99 -33.48 14.13
N GLY A 364 18.10 -32.75 15.23
CA GLY A 364 19.35 -32.07 15.62
C GLY A 364 19.73 -30.86 14.75
N ILE A 365 18.86 -30.44 13.83
CA ILE A 365 19.03 -29.25 13.00
C ILE A 365 18.04 -28.18 13.47
N ALA A 366 18.51 -26.94 13.60
CA ALA A 366 17.64 -25.82 13.96
C ALA A 366 16.49 -25.66 12.96
N THR A 367 15.27 -25.51 13.46
CA THR A 367 14.04 -25.53 12.67
C THR A 367 14.02 -24.47 11.55
N GLY A 368 14.71 -23.34 11.73
CA GLY A 368 14.88 -22.32 10.70
C GLY A 368 15.47 -22.83 9.38
N TRP A 369 16.39 -23.80 9.42
CA TRP A 369 17.01 -24.36 8.20
C TRP A 369 16.03 -25.19 7.37
N TRP A 370 15.12 -25.91 8.03
CA TRP A 370 14.06 -26.65 7.34
C TRP A 370 13.12 -25.71 6.60
N PHE A 371 12.72 -24.60 7.24
CA PHE A 371 11.92 -23.57 6.59
C PHE A 371 12.68 -22.86 5.45
N LEU A 372 13.99 -22.65 5.59
CA LEU A 372 14.81 -22.12 4.51
C LEU A 372 14.85 -23.09 3.31
N LEU A 373 15.00 -24.40 3.54
CA LEU A 373 14.95 -25.40 2.48
C LEU A 373 13.61 -25.34 1.73
N VAL A 374 12.49 -25.32 2.46
CA VAL A 374 11.15 -25.18 1.86
C VAL A 374 11.06 -23.89 1.04
N ALA A 375 11.54 -22.77 1.57
CA ALA A 375 11.54 -21.49 0.88
C ALA A 375 12.37 -21.50 -0.41
N LEU A 376 13.54 -22.14 -0.40
CA LEU A 376 14.40 -22.27 -1.57
C LEU A 376 13.73 -23.13 -2.66
N LEU A 377 13.08 -24.24 -2.28
CA LEU A 377 12.37 -25.10 -3.22
C LEU A 377 11.17 -24.38 -3.87
N LEU A 378 10.37 -23.67 -3.06
CA LEU A 378 9.25 -22.87 -3.58
C LEU A 378 9.74 -21.72 -4.48
N SER A 379 10.83 -21.06 -4.08
CA SER A 379 11.44 -19.99 -4.88
C SER A 379 11.97 -20.50 -6.22
N ALA A 380 12.64 -21.66 -6.22
CA ALA A 380 13.12 -22.30 -7.44
C ALA A 380 11.97 -22.69 -8.37
N MET A 381 10.86 -23.20 -7.84
CA MET A 381 9.66 -23.54 -8.60
C MET A 381 9.02 -22.31 -9.26
N ILE A 382 8.83 -21.21 -8.52
CA ILE A 382 8.30 -19.95 -9.06
C ILE A 382 9.27 -19.36 -10.09
N PHE A 383 10.58 -19.38 -9.83
CA PHE A 383 11.58 -18.86 -10.77
C PHE A 383 11.58 -19.66 -12.09
N ALA A 384 11.50 -20.99 -12.01
CA ALA A 384 11.36 -21.85 -13.17
C ALA A 384 10.05 -21.55 -13.94
N ALA A 385 8.94 -21.31 -13.25
CA ALA A 385 7.68 -20.91 -13.85
C ALA A 385 7.81 -19.57 -14.60
N ILE A 386 8.47 -18.56 -14.02
CA ILE A 386 8.73 -17.26 -14.67
C ILE A 386 9.58 -17.42 -15.93
N ILE A 387 10.66 -18.23 -15.87
CA ILE A 387 11.50 -18.51 -17.04
C ILE A 387 10.69 -19.19 -18.15
N ARG A 388 9.90 -20.22 -17.80
CA ARG A 388 9.04 -20.92 -18.76
C ARG A 388 7.95 -20.01 -19.33
N HIS A 389 7.36 -19.13 -18.52
CA HIS A 389 6.40 -18.13 -18.98
C HIS A 389 7.02 -17.16 -19.98
N ARG A 390 8.23 -16.66 -19.69
CA ARG A 390 8.98 -15.78 -20.60
C ARG A 390 9.25 -16.44 -21.96
N ARG A 391 9.48 -17.76 -21.95
CA ARG A 391 9.64 -18.59 -23.16
C ARG A 391 8.31 -19.00 -23.82
N GLN A 392 7.16 -18.56 -23.30
CA GLN A 392 5.82 -18.94 -23.77
C GLN A 392 5.55 -20.46 -23.70
N GLN A 393 6.17 -21.14 -22.73
CA GLN A 393 6.14 -22.61 -22.55
C GLN A 393 5.52 -23.04 -21.22
N LEU A 394 4.79 -22.15 -20.53
CA LEU A 394 4.10 -22.48 -19.29
C LEU A 394 2.60 -22.68 -19.57
N PRO A 395 2.09 -23.92 -19.67
CA PRO A 395 0.67 -24.18 -19.94
C PRO A 395 -0.26 -23.63 -18.87
N LEU A 396 0.23 -23.50 -17.63
CA LEU A 396 -0.52 -22.93 -16.51
C LEU A 396 -0.85 -21.43 -16.72
N ALA A 397 -0.07 -20.70 -17.51
CA ALA A 397 -0.30 -19.28 -17.76
C ALA A 397 -1.36 -19.10 -18.86
N PRO A 398 -2.46 -18.35 -18.60
CA PRO A 398 -3.46 -18.06 -19.62
C PRO A 398 -2.86 -17.36 -20.85
N SER A 399 -3.42 -17.62 -22.03
CA SER A 399 -2.96 -17.02 -23.28
C SER A 399 -3.30 -15.53 -23.38
N THR A 400 -4.38 -15.07 -22.75
CA THR A 400 -4.83 -13.68 -22.80
C THR A 400 -4.17 -12.83 -21.71
N ALA A 401 -3.97 -11.53 -21.97
CA ALA A 401 -3.47 -10.59 -20.96
C ALA A 401 -4.41 -10.46 -19.75
N PHE A 402 -5.72 -10.45 -20.02
CA PHE A 402 -6.75 -10.42 -18.98
C PHE A 402 -6.66 -11.64 -18.05
N GLY A 403 -6.62 -12.86 -18.62
CA GLY A 403 -6.51 -14.09 -17.85
C GLY A 403 -5.22 -14.16 -17.02
N ARG A 404 -4.10 -13.68 -17.55
CA ARG A 404 -2.83 -13.58 -16.78
C ARG A 404 -2.97 -12.62 -15.59
N GLY A 405 -3.67 -11.50 -15.77
CA GLY A 405 -4.00 -10.58 -14.69
C GLY A 405 -4.89 -11.23 -13.61
N GLN A 406 -5.90 -12.01 -14.00
CA GLN A 406 -6.78 -12.73 -13.07
C GLN A 406 -5.97 -13.74 -12.25
N LEU A 407 -5.15 -14.55 -12.91
CA LEU A 407 -4.29 -15.54 -12.24
C LEU A 407 -3.32 -14.86 -11.26
N LEU A 408 -2.67 -13.77 -11.68
CA LEU A 408 -1.75 -13.04 -10.81
C LEU A 408 -2.45 -12.45 -9.58
N PHE A 409 -3.66 -11.89 -9.74
CA PHE A 409 -4.46 -11.39 -8.62
C PHE A 409 -4.79 -12.49 -7.63
N LEU A 410 -5.29 -13.64 -8.12
CA LEU A 410 -5.69 -14.76 -7.28
C LEU A 410 -4.50 -15.37 -6.53
N ILE A 411 -3.33 -15.49 -7.19
CA ILE A 411 -2.11 -15.98 -6.55
C ILE A 411 -1.71 -15.06 -5.39
N ILE A 412 -1.60 -13.75 -5.63
CA ILE A 412 -1.19 -12.79 -4.60
C ILE A 412 -2.19 -12.79 -3.44
N LEU A 413 -3.50 -12.78 -3.75
CA LEU A 413 -4.57 -12.76 -2.76
C LEU A 413 -4.51 -14.00 -1.85
N TRP A 414 -4.49 -15.19 -2.44
CA TRP A 414 -4.59 -16.43 -1.67
C TRP A 414 -3.29 -16.77 -0.94
N VAL A 415 -2.12 -16.46 -1.50
CA VAL A 415 -0.86 -16.60 -0.77
C VAL A 415 -0.84 -15.69 0.46
N ALA A 416 -1.34 -14.46 0.35
CA ALA A 416 -1.44 -13.55 1.49
C ALA A 416 -2.44 -14.05 2.55
N ILE A 417 -3.65 -14.46 2.15
CA ILE A 417 -4.68 -14.94 3.09
C ILE A 417 -4.24 -16.22 3.79
N VAL A 418 -3.70 -17.21 3.06
CA VAL A 418 -3.20 -18.45 3.64
C VAL A 418 -1.99 -18.16 4.55
N GLY A 419 -1.10 -17.26 4.14
CA GLY A 419 0.00 -16.77 4.97
C GLY A 419 -0.49 -16.22 6.31
N ALA A 420 -1.41 -15.23 6.28
CA ALA A 420 -1.97 -14.65 7.51
C ALA A 420 -2.70 -15.69 8.36
N PHE A 421 -3.48 -16.57 7.74
CA PHE A 421 -4.19 -17.64 8.44
C PHE A 421 -3.23 -18.60 9.15
N THR A 422 -2.17 -19.05 8.49
CA THR A 422 -1.17 -19.94 9.11
C THR A 422 -0.40 -19.26 10.24
N GLN A 423 -0.11 -17.96 10.13
CA GLN A 423 0.50 -17.19 11.21
C GLN A 423 -0.40 -17.15 12.45
N ALA A 424 -1.71 -16.93 12.24
CA ALA A 424 -2.68 -16.74 13.32
C ALA A 424 -3.28 -18.03 13.88
N LEU A 425 -3.09 -19.16 13.19
CA LEU A 425 -3.68 -20.46 13.55
C LEU A 425 -3.51 -20.82 15.04
N PRO A 426 -2.32 -20.65 15.67
CA PRO A 426 -2.16 -20.94 17.09
C PRO A 426 -3.05 -20.10 18.03
N GLY A 427 -3.48 -18.91 17.59
CA GLY A 427 -4.31 -17.98 18.35
C GLY A 427 -5.82 -18.06 18.04
N MET A 428 -6.27 -18.99 17.20
CA MET A 428 -7.65 -19.04 16.67
C MET A 428 -8.74 -19.31 17.71
N ALA A 429 -8.38 -19.77 18.90
CA ALA A 429 -9.35 -19.92 20.00
C ALA A 429 -9.91 -18.57 20.48
N ARG A 430 -9.22 -17.45 20.24
CA ARG A 430 -9.69 -16.11 20.63
C ARG A 430 -10.75 -15.61 19.66
N LYS A 431 -11.90 -15.15 20.19
CA LYS A 431 -13.03 -14.60 19.41
C LYS A 431 -12.59 -13.56 18.38
N GLY A 432 -11.75 -12.59 18.78
CA GLY A 432 -11.24 -11.53 17.90
C GLY A 432 -10.43 -12.08 16.73
N THR A 433 -9.45 -12.94 17.01
CA THR A 433 -8.60 -13.58 15.99
C THR A 433 -9.43 -14.42 15.03
N PHE A 434 -10.30 -15.30 15.55
CA PHE A 434 -11.18 -16.13 14.74
C PHE A 434 -12.03 -15.29 13.78
N PHE A 435 -12.65 -14.23 14.31
CA PHE A 435 -13.52 -13.38 13.52
C PHE A 435 -12.75 -12.63 12.42
N VAL A 436 -11.62 -12.00 12.74
CA VAL A 436 -10.78 -11.27 11.75
C VAL A 436 -10.35 -12.19 10.62
N HIS A 437 -9.83 -13.38 10.91
CA HIS A 437 -9.42 -14.28 9.82
C HIS A 437 -10.63 -14.84 9.05
N THR A 438 -11.78 -15.04 9.69
CA THR A 438 -13.02 -15.38 8.97
C THR A 438 -13.41 -14.26 7.99
N THR A 439 -13.28 -12.98 8.36
CA THR A 439 -13.54 -11.88 7.42
C THR A 439 -12.54 -11.85 6.27
N PHE A 440 -11.28 -12.24 6.49
CA PHE A 440 -10.28 -12.35 5.40
C PHE A 440 -10.70 -13.41 4.38
N TRP A 441 -11.11 -14.59 4.83
CA TRP A 441 -11.59 -15.66 3.94
C TRP A 441 -12.84 -15.26 3.17
N ILE A 442 -13.83 -14.63 3.84
CA ILE A 442 -15.05 -14.14 3.19
C ILE A 442 -14.71 -13.07 2.14
N THR A 443 -13.91 -12.07 2.53
CA THR A 443 -13.53 -10.97 1.63
C THR A 443 -12.72 -11.48 0.44
N GLY A 444 -11.76 -12.38 0.68
CA GLY A 444 -10.98 -13.04 -0.37
C GLY A 444 -11.84 -13.89 -1.31
N GLY A 445 -12.83 -14.61 -0.77
CA GLY A 445 -13.81 -15.35 -1.55
C GLY A 445 -14.65 -14.45 -2.44
N ILE A 446 -15.17 -13.33 -1.91
CA ILE A 446 -15.94 -12.34 -2.68
C ILE A 446 -15.07 -11.70 -3.77
N CYS A 447 -13.84 -11.29 -3.45
CA CYS A 447 -12.88 -10.78 -4.44
C CYS A 447 -12.65 -11.80 -5.56
N SER A 448 -12.45 -13.07 -5.21
CA SER A 448 -12.24 -14.15 -6.18
C SER A 448 -13.45 -14.35 -7.07
N LEU A 449 -14.66 -14.32 -6.50
CA LEU A 449 -15.91 -14.43 -7.25
C LEU A 449 -16.07 -13.28 -8.25
N ILE A 450 -15.84 -12.03 -7.82
CA ILE A 450 -15.91 -10.86 -8.72
C ILE A 450 -14.88 -11.00 -9.86
N VAL A 451 -13.65 -11.40 -9.54
CA VAL A 451 -12.57 -11.58 -10.53
C VAL A 451 -12.93 -12.64 -11.57
N VAL A 452 -13.53 -13.77 -11.15
CA VAL A 452 -13.94 -14.85 -12.06
C VAL A 452 -15.15 -14.45 -12.91
N ILE A 453 -16.10 -13.67 -12.37
CA ILE A 453 -17.29 -13.20 -13.09
C ILE A 453 -16.95 -12.15 -14.16
N PHE A 454 -15.86 -11.39 -14.00
CA PHE A 454 -15.48 -10.41 -15.01
C PHE A 454 -15.22 -11.06 -16.37
N SER A 455 -16.01 -10.63 -17.36
CA SER A 455 -16.06 -11.23 -18.69
C SER A 455 -14.90 -10.88 -19.62
N GLY A 456 -13.98 -10.00 -19.21
CA GLY A 456 -12.88 -9.54 -20.06
C GLY A 456 -13.35 -8.76 -21.31
N ASN A 457 -14.57 -8.20 -21.28
CA ASN A 457 -15.09 -7.41 -22.40
C ASN A 457 -14.35 -6.08 -22.52
N VAL A 458 -13.69 -5.88 -23.66
CA VAL A 458 -13.02 -4.62 -24.00
C VAL A 458 -14.07 -3.52 -24.12
N ARG A 459 -13.80 -2.37 -23.53
CA ARG A 459 -14.61 -1.16 -23.74
C ARG A 459 -13.69 0.03 -23.98
N PRO A 460 -13.83 0.73 -25.12
CA PRO A 460 -12.97 1.85 -25.46
C PRO A 460 -13.12 3.01 -24.44
N PRO A 461 -12.13 3.90 -24.37
CA PRO A 461 -12.27 5.13 -23.61
C PRO A 461 -13.31 6.05 -24.26
N GLU A 462 -14.03 6.82 -23.45
CA GLU A 462 -15.05 7.78 -23.88
C GLU A 462 -14.41 9.04 -24.52
N SER A 463 -13.17 9.37 -24.13
CA SER A 463 -12.34 10.42 -24.73
C SER A 463 -10.86 10.01 -24.70
N GLN A 464 -10.02 10.67 -25.49
CA GLN A 464 -8.59 10.37 -25.61
C GLN A 464 -7.74 11.58 -25.21
N LEU A 465 -7.84 11.99 -23.95
CA LEU A 465 -7.02 13.06 -23.38
C LEU A 465 -5.60 12.55 -23.11
N ALA A 466 -4.61 13.28 -23.58
CA ALA A 466 -3.22 13.05 -23.18
C ALA A 466 -3.07 13.24 -21.66
N ALA A 467 -2.10 12.56 -21.03
CA ALA A 467 -1.84 12.73 -19.60
C ALA A 467 -1.46 14.17 -19.20
N SER A 468 -0.98 14.97 -20.18
CA SER A 468 -0.61 16.37 -20.02
C SER A 468 -1.72 17.38 -20.25
N ASP A 469 -2.92 16.94 -20.64
CA ASP A 469 -4.03 17.82 -20.97
C ASP A 469 -4.45 18.70 -19.77
N THR A 470 -4.76 19.98 -20.03
CA THR A 470 -5.29 20.92 -19.04
C THR A 470 -6.65 20.50 -18.48
N ALA A 471 -7.37 19.61 -19.14
CA ALA A 471 -8.63 19.06 -18.68
C ALA A 471 -8.49 18.21 -17.39
N TRP A 472 -7.28 17.75 -17.06
CA TRP A 472 -6.96 17.06 -15.81
C TRP A 472 -6.77 18.02 -14.63
N LYS A 473 -7.74 18.90 -14.39
CA LYS A 473 -7.76 19.80 -13.24
C LYS A 473 -8.77 19.32 -12.20
N PRO A 474 -8.50 19.50 -10.89
CA PRO A 474 -9.48 19.24 -9.86
C PRO A 474 -10.73 20.10 -10.10
N SER A 475 -11.90 19.48 -10.01
CA SER A 475 -13.17 20.21 -10.15
C SER A 475 -13.45 21.07 -8.91
N LEU A 476 -14.37 22.04 -9.00
CA LEU A 476 -14.82 22.81 -7.83
C LEU A 476 -15.33 21.89 -6.71
N ARG A 477 -15.99 20.79 -7.06
CA ARG A 477 -16.45 19.77 -6.10
C ARG A 477 -15.28 19.06 -5.41
N SER A 478 -14.19 18.82 -6.15
CA SER A 478 -12.97 18.25 -5.59
C SER A 478 -12.34 19.20 -4.58
N TRP A 479 -12.29 20.50 -4.86
CA TRP A 479 -11.82 21.52 -3.92
C TRP A 479 -12.74 21.68 -2.71
N ALA A 480 -14.05 21.64 -2.91
CA ALA A 480 -15.01 21.65 -1.80
C ALA A 480 -14.76 20.48 -0.83
N ALA A 481 -14.43 19.29 -1.34
CA ALA A 481 -14.11 18.14 -0.49
C ALA A 481 -12.87 18.38 0.38
N TRP A 482 -11.84 19.08 -0.12
CA TRP A 482 -10.68 19.50 0.69
C TRP A 482 -11.06 20.49 1.79
N LEU A 483 -11.94 21.44 1.50
CA LEU A 483 -12.42 22.43 2.48
C LEU A 483 -13.26 21.79 3.61
N LEU A 484 -13.84 20.61 3.37
CA LEU A 484 -14.59 19.87 4.39
C LEU A 484 -13.69 19.05 5.33
N VAL A 485 -12.40 18.88 5.03
CA VAL A 485 -11.49 18.06 5.85
C VAL A 485 -11.35 18.59 7.29
N PRO A 486 -11.12 19.89 7.55
CA PRO A 486 -11.05 20.40 8.91
C PRO A 486 -12.35 20.18 9.69
N ILE A 487 -13.50 20.35 9.03
CA ILE A 487 -14.82 20.11 9.62
C ILE A 487 -14.97 18.64 9.99
N LEU A 488 -14.58 17.73 9.10
CA LEU A 488 -14.57 16.29 9.38
C LEU A 488 -13.69 15.98 10.60
N ILE A 489 -12.46 16.47 10.65
CA ILE A 489 -11.52 16.21 11.76
C ILE A 489 -12.11 16.67 13.10
N ILE A 490 -12.63 17.91 13.15
CA ILE A 490 -13.23 18.47 14.38
C ILE A 490 -14.47 17.67 14.78
N LEU A 491 -15.31 17.28 13.82
CA LEU A 491 -16.51 16.49 14.09
C LEU A 491 -16.16 15.11 14.66
N LEU A 492 -15.20 14.40 14.04
CA LEU A 492 -14.74 13.10 14.53
C LEU A 492 -14.15 13.24 15.94
N ALA A 493 -13.33 14.28 16.18
CA ALA A 493 -12.75 14.52 17.49
C ALA A 493 -13.81 14.79 18.56
N TYR A 494 -14.78 15.66 18.27
CA TYR A 494 -15.88 15.98 19.17
C TYR A 494 -16.71 14.74 19.53
N LEU A 495 -17.06 13.94 18.53
CA LEU A 495 -17.83 12.71 18.74
C LEU A 495 -17.04 11.65 19.52
N THR A 496 -15.73 11.54 19.28
CA THR A 496 -14.86 10.64 20.03
C THR A 496 -14.75 11.04 21.50
N VAL A 497 -14.51 12.32 21.80
CA VAL A 497 -14.48 12.80 23.20
C VAL A 497 -15.84 12.61 23.87
N SER A 498 -16.94 12.81 23.13
CA SER A 498 -18.29 12.59 23.66
C SER A 498 -18.63 11.11 23.90
N SER A 499 -17.76 10.17 23.49
CA SER A 499 -18.03 8.73 23.58
C SER A 499 -17.57 8.10 24.90
N HIS A 500 -16.75 8.79 25.69
CA HIS A 500 -16.19 8.30 26.95
C HIS A 500 -15.82 9.45 27.90
N ASP A 501 -16.02 9.27 29.20
CA ASP A 501 -15.72 10.30 30.20
C ASP A 501 -14.24 10.30 30.62
N GLU A 502 -13.57 9.15 30.56
CA GLU A 502 -12.16 8.96 30.92
C GLU A 502 -11.32 8.50 29.71
N PRO A 503 -10.03 8.89 29.61
CA PRO A 503 -9.15 8.45 28.53
C PRO A 503 -9.13 6.93 28.37
N LEU A 504 -9.26 6.44 27.13
CA LEU A 504 -9.26 5.01 26.84
C LEU A 504 -7.86 4.40 27.10
N PRO A 505 -7.76 3.09 27.43
CA PRO A 505 -6.48 2.44 27.74
C PRO A 505 -5.45 2.59 26.61
N GLY A 506 -4.23 3.03 26.92
CA GLY A 506 -3.19 3.30 25.91
C GLY A 506 -3.28 4.69 25.26
N SER A 507 -4.06 5.59 25.86
CA SER A 507 -4.08 7.01 25.50
C SER A 507 -2.74 7.70 25.76
N HIS A 508 -2.49 8.74 24.97
CA HIS A 508 -1.31 9.59 25.07
C HIS A 508 -1.72 11.06 24.95
N LEU A 509 -1.03 11.94 25.65
CA LEU A 509 -1.20 13.38 25.50
C LEU A 509 -0.17 13.93 24.52
N ARG A 510 -0.61 14.83 23.64
CA ARG A 510 0.26 15.60 22.75
C ARG A 510 0.56 16.96 23.38
N PHE A 511 -0.48 17.65 23.82
CA PHE A 511 -0.40 18.92 24.53
C PHE A 511 -0.64 18.57 25.99
N ALA A 512 0.41 18.66 26.82
CA ALA A 512 0.22 18.54 28.26
C ALA A 512 -0.75 19.64 28.70
N GLU A 513 -1.57 19.37 29.73
CA GLU A 513 -2.15 20.45 30.51
C GLU A 513 -0.98 21.27 31.04
N THR A 514 -0.82 22.49 30.54
CA THR A 514 -0.20 23.53 31.37
C THR A 514 -1.10 23.63 32.60
N GLU A 515 -0.52 23.27 33.76
CA GLU A 515 -1.13 23.24 35.09
C GLU A 515 -2.24 24.27 35.33
#